data_AF-A0A4Y9YSL7-F1
#
_entry.id   AF-A0A4Y9YSL7-F1
#
_cell.length_a   1.000
_cell.length_b   1.000
_cell.length_c   1.000
_cell.angle_alpha   90.00
_cell.angle_beta   90.00
_cell.angle_gamma   90.00
#
_symmetry.space_group_name_H-M   'P 1'
#
loop_
_entity.id
_entity.type
_entity.pdbx_description
1 polymer ?
#
loop_
_entity_poly.entity_id
_entity_poly.type
_entity_poly.pdbx_seq_one_letter_code
_entity_poly.pdbx_strand_id
1 'polypeptide(L)'
;MVSVRPISWCGTTAKDFDDGHYKSVPQHAIRAFGRAYSAWAYGQAWFRKHLYRYDGLYPTMEAWLREAWEGRYIMYWDANDMVALLLTWQNGDVSLVRDGGDFETCLHSIKAKALIMPCKTDLYFCPEDSEVEVSLLQNAQLTVIDSVWGHVAGGSANPTDVKFLTARIKEFLN
;
A
#
# COMPACT_ATOMS: atom_id res chain seq x y z
N MET A 1 5.48 9.82 8.90
CA MET A 1 5.16 9.47 7.49
C MET A 1 6.35 8.80 6.83
N VAL A 2 6.21 7.54 6.41
CA VAL A 2 7.28 6.78 5.74
C VAL A 2 7.57 7.37 4.36
N SER A 3 8.84 7.64 4.07
CA SER A 3 9.28 8.21 2.80
C SER A 3 9.20 7.19 1.68
N VAL A 4 8.15 7.27 0.86
CA VAL A 4 7.98 6.45 -0.36
C VAL A 4 8.72 7.05 -1.56
N ARG A 5 9.61 8.01 -1.31
CA ARG A 5 10.39 8.70 -2.34
C ARG A 5 11.10 7.74 -3.28
N PRO A 6 11.78 6.66 -2.85
CA PRO A 6 12.50 5.79 -3.77
C PRO A 6 11.64 5.13 -4.86
N ILE A 7 10.37 4.81 -4.57
CA ILE A 7 9.48 4.12 -5.52
C ILE A 7 9.13 5.01 -6.72
N SER A 8 8.93 6.31 -6.50
CA SER A 8 8.56 7.23 -7.59
C SER A 8 9.66 7.40 -8.64
N TRP A 9 10.92 7.08 -8.31
CA TRP A 9 12.03 7.18 -9.26
C TRP A 9 12.14 5.97 -10.20
N CYS A 10 11.67 4.79 -9.80
CA CYS A 10 11.86 3.57 -10.60
C CYS A 10 11.16 3.60 -11.96
N GLY A 11 9.99 4.25 -12.05
CA GLY A 11 9.24 4.37 -13.30
C GLY A 11 9.64 5.57 -14.15
N THR A 12 9.90 6.72 -13.51
CA THR A 12 10.13 7.99 -14.21
C THR A 12 11.48 8.07 -14.93
N THR A 13 12.47 7.27 -14.53
CA THR A 13 13.77 7.20 -15.21
C THR A 13 13.77 6.33 -16.47
N ALA A 14 12.68 5.60 -16.75
CA ALA A 14 12.62 4.73 -17.92
C ALA A 14 12.50 5.56 -19.20
N LYS A 15 13.28 5.20 -20.22
CA LYS A 15 13.33 5.95 -21.50
C LYS A 15 11.96 6.08 -22.17
N ASP A 16 11.10 5.07 -22.05
CA ASP A 16 9.78 5.08 -22.68
C ASP A 16 8.74 5.90 -21.92
N PHE A 17 9.03 6.35 -20.70
CA PHE A 17 8.21 7.34 -19.99
C PHE A 17 8.30 8.73 -20.63
N ASP A 18 9.42 9.08 -21.26
CA ASP A 18 9.58 10.33 -22.03
C ASP A 18 9.14 11.59 -21.24
N ASP A 19 9.55 11.69 -19.97
CA ASP A 19 9.16 12.76 -19.03
C ASP A 19 7.63 13.02 -18.96
N GLY A 20 6.83 11.96 -19.15
CA GLY A 20 5.37 12.01 -19.15
C GLY A 20 4.76 12.35 -20.51
N HIS A 21 5.56 12.47 -21.57
CA HIS A 21 5.14 12.81 -22.94
C HIS A 21 5.04 11.62 -23.90
N TYR A 22 5.08 10.39 -23.37
CA TYR A 22 4.97 9.14 -24.12
C TYR A 22 3.77 9.11 -25.10
N LYS A 23 3.97 8.50 -26.27
CA LYS A 23 2.95 8.38 -27.34
C LYS A 23 2.23 7.03 -27.35
N SER A 24 2.72 6.08 -26.58
CA SER A 24 2.14 4.75 -26.36
C SER A 24 2.39 4.35 -24.91
N VAL A 25 1.67 3.35 -24.41
CA VAL A 25 1.83 2.86 -23.02
C VAL A 25 3.31 2.58 -22.72
N PRO A 26 3.92 3.25 -21.72
CA PRO A 26 5.34 3.12 -21.41
C PRO A 26 5.58 1.85 -20.58
N GLN A 27 5.64 0.71 -21.27
CA GLN A 27 5.66 -0.59 -20.59
C GLN A 27 6.89 -0.80 -19.69
N HIS A 28 8.08 -0.31 -20.05
CA HIS A 28 9.26 -0.46 -19.21
C HIS A 28 9.13 0.37 -17.94
N ALA A 29 8.66 1.61 -18.03
CA ALA A 29 8.36 2.46 -16.88
C ALA A 29 7.38 1.78 -15.90
N ILE A 30 6.23 1.32 -16.41
CA ILE A 30 5.18 0.71 -15.59
C ILE A 30 5.65 -0.61 -14.97
N ARG A 31 6.36 -1.46 -15.75
CA ARG A 31 6.91 -2.72 -15.22
C ARG A 31 7.99 -2.46 -14.18
N ALA A 32 8.89 -1.52 -14.40
CA ALA A 32 9.94 -1.18 -13.44
C ALA A 32 9.34 -0.74 -12.09
N PHE A 33 8.32 0.12 -12.12
CA PHE A 33 7.54 0.45 -10.93
C PHE A 33 6.92 -0.80 -10.29
N GLY A 34 6.21 -1.61 -11.09
CA GLY A 34 5.53 -2.81 -10.61
C GLY A 34 6.49 -3.76 -9.89
N ARG A 35 7.67 -4.02 -10.46
CA ARG A 35 8.69 -4.88 -9.83
C ARG A 35 9.18 -4.32 -8.50
N ALA A 36 9.58 -3.05 -8.47
CA ALA A 36 10.05 -2.41 -7.25
C ALA A 36 8.97 -2.42 -6.15
N TYR A 37 7.74 -2.04 -6.51
CA TYR A 37 6.62 -1.97 -5.58
C TYR A 37 6.18 -3.34 -5.06
N SER A 38 6.29 -4.41 -5.85
CA SER A 38 5.91 -5.78 -5.43
C SER A 38 6.61 -6.23 -4.14
N ALA A 39 7.89 -5.87 -3.99
CA ALA A 39 8.69 -6.24 -2.82
C ALA A 39 8.20 -5.55 -1.55
N TRP A 40 7.72 -4.32 -1.67
CA TRP A 40 7.20 -3.53 -0.55
C TRP A 40 5.77 -3.92 -0.21
N ALA A 41 4.92 -4.14 -1.21
CA ALA A 41 3.50 -4.44 -1.03
C ALA A 41 3.25 -5.79 -0.33
N TYR A 42 4.07 -6.82 -0.60
CA TYR A 42 3.91 -8.15 0.02
C TYR A 42 4.92 -8.46 1.13
N GLY A 43 6.13 -7.90 1.04
CA GLY A 43 7.22 -8.13 2.01
C GLY A 43 7.90 -9.51 1.92
N GLN A 44 9.07 -9.63 2.54
CA GLN A 44 9.94 -10.81 2.35
C GLN A 44 9.31 -12.10 2.91
N ALA A 45 8.46 -12.00 3.93
CA ALA A 45 7.79 -13.14 4.55
C ALA A 45 6.88 -13.88 3.55
N TRP A 46 6.15 -13.14 2.71
CA TRP A 46 5.28 -13.69 1.68
C TRP A 46 6.07 -14.41 0.58
N PHE A 47 7.14 -13.77 0.07
CA PHE A 47 8.00 -14.35 -0.95
C PHE A 47 8.74 -15.61 -0.46
N ARG A 48 9.22 -15.60 0.78
CA ARG A 48 9.89 -16.77 1.40
C ARG A 48 8.98 -17.99 1.49
N LYS A 49 7.68 -17.77 1.66
CA LYS A 49 6.66 -18.83 1.69
C LYS A 49 6.16 -19.24 0.29
N HIS A 50 6.73 -18.66 -0.77
CA HIS A 50 6.33 -18.90 -2.15
C HIS A 50 4.85 -18.65 -2.45
N LEU A 51 4.21 -17.72 -1.74
CA LEU A 51 2.78 -17.45 -1.89
C LEU A 51 2.42 -16.82 -3.25
N TYR A 52 3.40 -16.29 -3.99
CA TYR A 52 3.24 -15.90 -5.40
C TYR A 52 2.80 -17.04 -6.30
N ARG A 53 2.90 -18.30 -5.87
CA ARG A 53 2.41 -19.45 -6.62
C ARG A 53 0.89 -19.49 -6.71
N TYR A 54 0.16 -18.82 -5.79
CA TYR A 54 -1.31 -18.86 -5.70
C TYR A 54 -1.87 -20.28 -5.88
N ASP A 55 -1.49 -21.18 -4.97
CA ASP A 55 -1.90 -22.59 -4.98
C ASP A 55 -1.65 -23.34 -6.30
N GLY A 56 -0.58 -22.95 -7.00
CA GLY A 56 -0.15 -23.57 -8.26
C GLY A 56 -0.65 -22.88 -9.52
N LEU A 57 -1.47 -21.82 -9.40
CA LEU A 57 -1.90 -21.00 -10.52
C LEU A 57 -0.72 -20.42 -11.30
N TYR A 58 0.35 -20.01 -10.60
CA TYR A 58 1.56 -19.47 -11.22
C TYR A 58 2.76 -20.41 -11.07
N PRO A 59 3.38 -20.86 -12.17
CA PRO A 59 4.48 -21.83 -12.14
C PRO A 59 5.82 -21.22 -11.75
N THR A 60 5.97 -19.90 -11.70
CA THR A 60 7.18 -19.22 -11.24
C THR A 60 6.84 -17.85 -10.64
N MET A 61 7.80 -17.24 -9.93
CA MET A 61 7.67 -15.85 -9.47
C MET A 61 7.55 -14.89 -10.66
N GLU A 62 8.31 -15.13 -11.73
CA GLU A 62 8.26 -14.29 -12.94
C GLU A 62 6.89 -14.39 -13.65
N ALA A 63 6.27 -15.57 -13.68
CA ALA A 63 4.92 -15.74 -14.23
C ALA A 63 3.90 -14.92 -13.42
N TRP A 64 3.88 -15.06 -12.10
CA TRP A 64 3.02 -14.25 -11.23
C TRP A 64 3.28 -12.75 -11.42
N LEU A 65 4.54 -12.35 -11.44
CA LEU A 65 4.94 -10.95 -11.56
C LEU A 65 4.46 -10.35 -12.89
N ARG A 66 4.59 -11.07 -14.01
CA ARG A 66 4.11 -10.57 -15.30
C ARG A 66 2.59 -10.59 -15.43
N GLU A 67 1.95 -11.67 -15.00
CA GLU A 67 0.54 -11.94 -15.27
C GLU A 67 -0.38 -11.28 -14.25
N ALA A 68 -0.18 -11.56 -12.95
CA ALA A 68 -1.04 -11.04 -11.89
C ALA A 68 -0.66 -9.60 -11.48
N TRP A 69 0.63 -9.33 -11.35
CA TRP A 69 1.10 -8.10 -10.71
C TRP A 69 1.32 -6.95 -11.71
N GLU A 70 2.21 -7.11 -12.69
CA GLU A 70 2.49 -6.10 -13.71
C GLU A 70 1.32 -5.95 -14.69
N GLY A 71 0.69 -7.06 -15.08
CA GLY A 71 -0.37 -7.10 -16.09
C GLY A 71 -1.51 -6.14 -15.80
N ARG A 72 -1.96 -6.04 -14.55
CA ARG A 72 -3.04 -5.11 -14.16
C ARG A 72 -2.65 -3.64 -14.34
N TYR A 73 -1.38 -3.27 -14.08
CA TYR A 73 -0.92 -1.90 -14.27
C TYR A 73 -0.83 -1.58 -15.77
N ILE A 74 -0.28 -2.50 -16.55
CA ILE A 74 -0.17 -2.33 -18.01
C ILE A 74 -1.54 -2.21 -18.69
N MET A 75 -2.54 -2.95 -18.20
CA MET A 75 -3.87 -2.97 -18.83
C MET A 75 -4.78 -1.81 -18.40
N TYR A 76 -4.65 -1.33 -17.15
CA TYR A 76 -5.67 -0.46 -16.55
C TYR A 76 -5.13 0.84 -15.97
N TRP A 77 -3.82 1.07 -15.97
CA TRP A 77 -3.21 2.25 -15.35
C TRP A 77 -2.45 3.08 -16.38
N ASP A 78 -2.40 4.37 -16.13
CA ASP A 78 -1.60 5.35 -16.87
C ASP A 78 -0.38 5.77 -16.03
N ALA A 79 0.78 5.98 -16.68
CA ALA A 79 2.01 6.27 -15.96
C ALA A 79 2.04 7.67 -15.33
N ASN A 80 1.40 8.67 -15.95
CA ASN A 80 1.27 9.99 -15.35
C ASN A 80 0.29 9.97 -14.18
N ASP A 81 -0.81 9.23 -14.29
CA ASP A 81 -1.74 9.02 -13.16
C ASP A 81 -1.05 8.31 -11.98
N MET A 82 -0.20 7.32 -12.26
CA MET A 82 0.63 6.67 -11.24
C MET A 82 1.54 7.67 -10.52
N VAL A 83 2.20 8.57 -11.25
CA VAL A 83 3.04 9.62 -10.67
C VAL A 83 2.20 10.59 -9.85
N ALA A 84 1.03 11.00 -10.34
CA ALA A 84 0.11 11.87 -9.60
C ALA A 84 -0.33 11.23 -8.27
N LEU A 85 -0.72 9.95 -8.29
CA LEU A 85 -1.07 9.20 -7.07
C LEU A 85 0.10 9.08 -6.10
N LEU A 86 1.33 8.84 -6.59
CA LEU A 86 2.52 8.81 -5.75
C LEU A 86 2.82 10.16 -5.12
N LEU A 87 2.65 11.27 -5.86
CA LEU A 87 2.82 12.62 -5.32
C LEU A 87 1.75 12.93 -4.28
N THR A 88 0.48 12.56 -4.52
CA THR A 88 -0.58 12.68 -3.52
C THR A 88 -0.23 11.89 -2.26
N TRP A 89 0.23 10.65 -2.42
CA TRP A 89 0.64 9.81 -1.30
C TRP A 89 1.80 10.44 -0.53
N GLN A 90 2.86 10.91 -1.19
CA GLN A 90 4.04 11.51 -0.56
C GLN A 90 3.75 12.81 0.21
N ASN A 91 2.70 13.52 -0.16
CA ASN A 91 2.31 14.79 0.46
C ASN A 91 1.08 14.66 1.38
N GLY A 92 0.62 13.45 1.66
CA GLY A 92 -0.50 13.18 2.56
C GLY A 92 -0.17 13.57 4.00
N ASP A 93 -0.63 14.75 4.42
CA ASP A 93 -0.52 15.23 5.80
C ASP A 93 -1.78 16.02 6.19
N VAL A 94 -2.56 15.46 7.10
CA VAL A 94 -3.82 16.08 7.57
C VAL A 94 -3.59 17.32 8.43
N SER A 95 -2.44 17.43 9.08
CA SER A 95 -2.13 18.54 9.97
C SER A 95 -1.92 19.86 9.23
N LEU A 96 -1.42 19.79 7.99
CA LEU A 96 -1.28 20.94 7.10
C LEU A 96 -2.63 21.54 6.69
N VAL A 97 -3.72 20.75 6.76
CA VAL A 97 -5.06 21.19 6.35
C VAL A 97 -5.76 21.98 7.46
N ARG A 98 -5.59 21.61 8.74
CA ARG A 98 -6.42 22.13 9.83
C ARG A 98 -5.65 22.80 10.96
N ASP A 99 -4.44 22.33 11.27
CA ASP A 99 -3.73 22.68 12.51
C ASP A 99 -2.32 23.25 12.22
N GLY A 100 -2.13 23.83 11.03
CA GLY A 100 -0.90 24.54 10.66
C GLY A 100 0.37 23.68 10.65
N GLY A 101 0.22 22.36 10.51
CA GLY A 101 1.32 21.39 10.60
C GLY A 101 1.52 20.78 11.99
N ASP A 102 0.72 21.15 13.00
CA ASP A 102 0.74 20.49 14.32
C ASP A 102 -0.03 19.16 14.25
N PHE A 103 0.73 18.07 14.06
CA PHE A 103 0.18 16.72 13.88
C PHE A 103 -0.53 16.18 15.13
N GLU A 104 0.01 16.41 16.32
CA GLU A 104 -0.59 15.92 17.57
C GLU A 104 -1.90 16.62 17.87
N THR A 105 -1.93 17.96 17.80
CA THR A 105 -3.17 18.74 17.93
C THR A 105 -4.19 18.29 16.89
N CYS A 106 -3.73 18.00 15.67
CA CYS A 106 -4.61 17.52 14.61
C CYS A 106 -5.29 16.18 14.96
N LEU A 107 -4.52 15.16 15.35
CA LEU A 107 -5.10 13.87 15.69
C LEU A 107 -5.97 13.93 16.95
N HIS A 108 -5.55 14.66 17.99
CA HIS A 108 -6.32 14.82 19.24
C HIS A 108 -7.71 15.44 19.02
N SER A 109 -7.86 16.24 17.99
CA SER A 109 -9.09 16.95 17.65
C SER A 109 -10.09 16.07 16.87
N ILE A 110 -9.70 14.88 16.44
CA ILE A 110 -10.60 13.91 15.78
C ILE A 110 -11.54 13.29 16.82
N LYS A 111 -12.85 13.52 16.64
CA LYS A 111 -13.92 13.02 17.53
C LYS A 111 -14.53 11.69 17.07
N ALA A 112 -14.39 11.36 15.78
CA ALA A 112 -14.95 10.15 15.22
C ALA A 112 -14.37 8.90 15.89
N LYS A 113 -15.17 7.86 16.04
CA LYS A 113 -14.64 6.54 16.41
C LYS A 113 -13.78 6.03 15.26
N ALA A 114 -12.60 5.53 15.55
CA ALA A 114 -11.68 4.98 14.57
C ALA A 114 -11.30 3.53 14.87
N LEU A 115 -11.30 2.69 13.84
CA LEU A 115 -10.72 1.35 13.88
C LEU A 115 -9.53 1.34 12.92
N ILE A 116 -8.32 1.21 13.47
CA ILE A 116 -7.07 1.22 12.72
C ILE A 116 -6.55 -0.23 12.67
N MET A 117 -6.33 -0.74 11.45
CA MET A 117 -5.99 -2.15 11.23
C MET A 117 -4.75 -2.32 10.35
N PRO A 118 -3.54 -2.03 10.86
CA PRO A 118 -2.31 -2.26 10.11
C PRO A 118 -2.02 -3.76 10.00
N CYS A 119 -1.25 -4.15 8.99
CA CYS A 119 -0.74 -5.52 8.87
C CYS A 119 0.61 -5.65 9.56
N LYS A 120 0.79 -6.74 10.31
CA LYS A 120 2.04 -7.04 11.03
C LYS A 120 3.29 -7.05 10.15
N THR A 121 3.16 -7.40 8.88
CA THR A 121 4.27 -7.45 7.93
C THR A 121 4.20 -6.38 6.85
N ASP A 122 3.40 -5.33 7.03
CA ASP A 122 3.47 -4.14 6.18
C ASP A 122 4.86 -3.50 6.34
N LEU A 123 5.47 -3.10 5.22
CA LEU A 123 6.84 -2.57 5.20
C LEU A 123 6.90 -1.04 5.19
N TYR A 124 5.77 -0.36 4.99
CA TYR A 124 5.74 1.10 4.87
C TYR A 124 4.53 1.77 5.55
N PHE A 125 3.55 0.99 6.01
CA PHE A 125 2.59 1.40 7.03
C PHE A 125 2.67 0.44 8.22
N CYS A 126 3.78 0.52 8.93
CA CYS A 126 4.11 -0.42 9.99
C CYS A 126 3.15 -0.26 11.19
N PRO A 127 2.84 -1.34 11.93
CA PRO A 127 2.02 -1.26 13.13
C PRO A 127 2.51 -0.23 14.15
N GLU A 128 3.82 -0.08 14.30
CA GLU A 128 4.45 0.85 15.24
C GLU A 128 4.12 2.32 14.92
N ASP A 129 4.00 2.67 13.63
CA ASP A 129 3.54 4.01 13.24
C ASP A 129 2.07 4.22 13.62
N SER A 130 1.24 3.19 13.41
CA SER A 130 -0.19 3.22 13.79
C SER A 130 -0.38 3.27 15.30
N GLU A 131 0.49 2.63 16.10
CA GLU A 131 0.46 2.72 17.56
C GLU A 131 0.65 4.16 18.05
N VAL A 132 1.59 4.89 17.44
CA VAL A 132 1.79 6.32 17.73
C VAL A 132 0.54 7.12 17.36
N GLU A 133 0.01 6.96 16.14
CA GLU A 133 -1.18 7.69 15.70
C GLU A 133 -2.41 7.40 16.58
N VAL A 134 -2.64 6.12 16.94
CA VAL A 134 -3.74 5.72 17.81
C VAL A 134 -3.60 6.29 19.22
N SER A 135 -2.38 6.42 19.75
CA SER A 135 -2.14 7.03 21.07
C SER A 135 -2.58 8.50 21.14
N LEU A 136 -2.67 9.18 19.99
CA LEU A 136 -3.10 10.57 19.87
C LEU A 136 -4.62 10.69 19.60
N LEU A 137 -5.29 9.62 19.19
CA LEU A 137 -6.72 9.62 18.92
C LEU A 137 -7.54 9.36 20.20
N GLN A 138 -8.62 10.12 20.39
CA GLN A 138 -9.46 9.98 21.59
C GLN A 138 -10.31 8.70 21.63
N ASN A 139 -10.81 8.26 20.46
CA ASN A 139 -11.77 7.17 20.33
C ASN A 139 -11.30 6.15 19.29
N ALA A 140 -10.07 5.64 19.44
CA ALA A 140 -9.48 4.71 18.49
C ALA A 140 -9.25 3.31 19.08
N GLN A 141 -9.43 2.30 18.24
CA GLN A 141 -9.02 0.93 18.49
C GLN A 141 -7.95 0.53 17.49
N LEU A 142 -6.87 -0.07 17.97
CA LEU A 142 -5.84 -0.69 17.13
C LEU A 142 -6.07 -2.20 17.07
N THR A 143 -6.11 -2.77 15.87
CA THR A 143 -6.21 -4.21 15.67
C THR A 143 -5.26 -4.67 14.57
N VAL A 144 -4.11 -5.21 14.96
CA VAL A 144 -3.10 -5.67 14.02
C VAL A 144 -3.56 -6.94 13.32
N ILE A 145 -3.48 -6.94 11.98
CA ILE A 145 -3.73 -8.12 11.14
C ILE A 145 -2.48 -9.01 11.22
N ASP A 146 -2.59 -10.18 11.85
CA ASP A 146 -1.50 -11.16 11.94
C ASP A 146 -1.37 -11.96 10.63
N SER A 147 -0.85 -11.28 9.60
CA SER A 147 -0.71 -11.82 8.25
C SER A 147 0.70 -11.63 7.74
N VAL A 148 1.11 -12.54 6.84
CA VAL A 148 2.37 -12.43 6.09
C VAL A 148 2.20 -11.75 4.74
N TRP A 149 0.98 -11.35 4.39
CA TRP A 149 0.66 -10.76 3.08
C TRP A 149 1.06 -9.28 2.95
N GLY A 150 1.65 -8.71 4.00
CA GLY A 150 2.10 -7.31 3.99
C GLY A 150 0.94 -6.35 3.79
N HIS A 151 1.19 -5.27 3.06
CA HIS A 151 0.21 -4.21 2.82
C HIS A 151 -1.09 -4.72 2.21
N VAL A 152 -0.99 -5.69 1.28
CA VAL A 152 -2.18 -6.18 0.58
C VAL A 152 -3.13 -6.99 1.46
N ALA A 153 -2.74 -7.34 2.69
CA ALA A 153 -3.63 -7.99 3.68
C ALA A 153 -4.90 -7.15 3.95
N GLY A 154 -4.78 -5.82 3.96
CA GLY A 154 -5.93 -4.91 4.08
C GLY A 154 -6.82 -4.84 2.83
N GLY A 155 -6.32 -5.30 1.68
CA GLY A 155 -6.93 -5.13 0.35
C GLY A 155 -7.56 -6.40 -0.23
N SER A 156 -8.21 -7.21 0.59
CA SER A 156 -8.86 -8.48 0.19
C SER A 156 -7.94 -9.51 -0.50
N ALA A 157 -6.64 -9.51 -0.22
CA ALA A 157 -5.69 -10.37 -0.94
C ALA A 157 -5.84 -11.87 -0.67
N ASN A 158 -6.41 -12.26 0.48
CA ASN A 158 -6.70 -13.67 0.78
C ASN A 158 -7.96 -13.81 1.67
N PRO A 159 -8.64 -14.98 1.62
CA PRO A 159 -9.89 -15.18 2.35
C PRO A 159 -9.76 -15.11 3.88
N THR A 160 -8.61 -15.50 4.44
CA THR A 160 -8.38 -15.48 5.90
C THR A 160 -8.39 -14.05 6.42
N ASP A 161 -7.65 -13.15 5.77
CA ASP A 161 -7.57 -11.74 6.16
C ASP A 161 -8.93 -11.05 5.93
N VAL A 162 -9.61 -11.35 4.81
CA VAL A 162 -10.98 -10.84 4.56
C VAL A 162 -11.94 -11.22 5.68
N LYS A 163 -11.90 -12.49 6.12
CA LYS A 163 -12.76 -12.98 7.21
C LYS A 163 -12.44 -12.26 8.53
N PHE A 164 -11.17 -12.07 8.84
CA PHE A 164 -10.71 -11.35 10.02
C PHE A 164 -11.17 -9.89 10.01
N LEU A 165 -10.87 -9.15 8.93
CA LEU A 165 -11.28 -7.76 8.73
C LEU A 165 -12.79 -7.59 8.84
N THR A 166 -13.55 -8.46 8.15
CA THR A 166 -15.02 -8.42 8.17
C THR A 166 -15.58 -8.59 9.58
N ALA A 167 -15.02 -9.51 10.37
CA ALA A 167 -15.46 -9.74 11.74
C ALA A 167 -15.19 -8.51 12.63
N ARG A 168 -13.98 -7.93 12.53
CA ARG A 168 -13.58 -6.74 13.31
C ARG A 168 -14.39 -5.50 12.94
N ILE A 169 -14.65 -5.29 11.65
CA ILE A 169 -15.48 -4.18 11.17
C ILE A 169 -16.91 -4.33 11.71
N LYS A 170 -17.50 -5.54 11.64
CA LYS A 170 -18.85 -5.78 12.18
C LYS A 170 -18.92 -5.54 13.68
N GLU A 171 -17.93 -6.02 14.42
CA GLU A 171 -17.83 -5.80 15.87
C GLU A 171 -17.72 -4.32 16.22
N PHE A 172 -16.98 -3.54 15.45
CA PHE A 172 -16.79 -2.10 15.67
C PHE A 172 -18.02 -1.25 15.32
N LEU A 173 -18.80 -1.67 14.32
CA LEU A 173 -20.00 -0.95 13.87
C LEU A 173 -21.27 -1.27 14.68
N ASN A 174 -21.26 -2.37 15.44
CA ASN A 174 -22.35 -2.76 16.33
C ASN A 174 -22.26 -2.04 17.69
#